data_AF-A0A512INC5-F1
#
_entry.id   AF-A0A512INC5-F1
#
_cell.length_a   1.000
_cell.length_b   1.000
_cell.length_c   1.000
_cell.angle_alpha   90.00
_cell.angle_beta   90.00
_cell.angle_gamma   90.00
#
_symmetry.space_group_name_H-M   'P 1'
#
loop_
_entity.id
_entity.type
_entity.pdbx_description
1 polymer ?
#
loop_
_entity_poly.entity_id
_entity_poly.type
_entity_poly.pdbx_seq_one_letter_code
_entity_poly.pdbx_strand_id
1 'polypeptide(L)' 'MTVTSTRFRISVDPTGHDASPWSWSVYRYGAEQPLMRSTAMFSKRSEAEAAGQEAVADLRLSKQREERQELQARI' A
#
# COMPACT_ATOMS: atom_id res chain seq x y z
N MET A 1 8.26 -21.21 -13.44
CA MET A 1 8.86 -19.90 -13.14
C MET A 1 7.76 -19.03 -12.54
N THR A 2 7.75 -18.86 -11.22
CA THR A 2 6.66 -18.16 -10.54
C THR A 2 7.05 -16.70 -10.38
N VAL A 3 6.53 -15.84 -11.26
CA VAL A 3 6.70 -14.39 -11.15
C VAL A 3 5.86 -13.93 -9.96
N THR A 4 6.53 -13.62 -8.85
CA THR A 4 5.92 -13.06 -7.63
C THR A 4 5.41 -11.65 -7.92
N SER A 5 4.29 -11.53 -8.61
CA SER A 5 3.65 -10.25 -8.88
C SER A 5 3.01 -9.73 -7.59
N THR A 6 3.73 -8.92 -6.83
CA THR A 6 3.16 -8.11 -5.73
C THR A 6 2.31 -6.98 -6.31
N ARG A 7 1.15 -7.35 -6.86
CA ARG A 7 0.09 -6.39 -7.20
C ARG A 7 -0.51 -5.92 -5.87
N PHE A 8 -0.09 -4.75 -5.40
CA PHE A 8 -0.75 -4.05 -4.30
C PHE A 8 -1.87 -3.17 -4.86
N ARG A 9 -2.97 -3.06 -4.11
CA ARG A 9 -4.07 -2.13 -4.38
C ARG A 9 -4.22 -1.16 -3.21
N ILE A 10 -4.62 0.08 -3.49
CA ILE A 10 -5.05 1.04 -2.47
C ILE A 10 -6.57 1.10 -2.43
N SER A 11 -7.11 1.21 -1.22
CA SER A 11 -8.49 1.62 -0.97
C SER A 11 -8.43 2.96 -0.26
N VAL A 12 -9.27 3.90 -0.68
CA VAL A 12 -9.36 5.24 -0.10
C VAL A 12 -10.80 5.42 0.33
N ASP A 13 -11.01 5.42 1.64
CA ASP A 13 -12.32 5.31 2.25
C ASP A 13 -12.57 6.52 3.15
N PRO A 14 -13.78 7.12 3.10
CA PRO A 14 -14.15 8.16 4.04
C PRO A 14 -14.35 7.55 5.43
N THR A 15 -13.83 8.22 6.45
CA THR A 15 -13.86 7.80 7.84
C THR A 15 -15.01 8.53 8.53
N GLY A 16 -16.24 8.07 8.30
CA GLY A 16 -17.44 8.66 8.91
C GLY A 16 -18.60 8.84 7.95
N HIS A 17 -19.73 9.30 8.49
CA HIS A 17 -20.98 9.47 7.76
C HIS A 17 -20.94 10.67 6.79
N ASP A 18 -20.14 11.69 7.10
CA ASP A 18 -20.05 12.96 6.37
C ASP A 18 -19.00 12.98 5.23
N ALA A 19 -18.61 11.81 4.71
CA ALA A 19 -17.63 11.67 3.63
C ALA A 19 -16.26 12.34 3.91
N SER A 20 -15.92 12.59 5.17
CA SER A 20 -14.64 13.12 5.66
C SER A 20 -14.51 12.85 7.17
N PRO A 21 -13.29 12.69 7.70
CA PRO A 21 -12.00 12.72 6.99
C PRO A 21 -11.70 11.43 6.21
N TRP A 22 -10.87 11.50 5.17
CA TRP A 22 -10.46 10.37 4.33
C TRP A 22 -9.26 9.65 4.93
N SER A 23 -9.25 8.32 4.81
CA SER A 23 -8.09 7.48 5.10
C SER A 23 -7.80 6.55 3.94
N TRP A 24 -6.60 5.97 3.91
CA TRP A 24 -6.23 4.99 2.90
C TRP A 24 -5.78 3.68 3.55
N SER A 25 -5.94 2.58 2.84
CA SER A 25 -5.46 1.26 3.22
C SER A 25 -4.88 0.54 2.02
N VAL A 26 -3.71 -0.08 2.19
CA VAL A 26 -3.04 -0.87 1.16
C VAL A 26 -3.34 -2.34 1.40
N TYR A 27 -3.77 -3.03 0.35
CA TYR A 27 -4.02 -4.46 0.36
C TYR A 27 -3.09 -5.14 -0.63
N ARG A 28 -2.69 -6.38 -0.32
CA ARG A 28 -2.16 -7.29 -1.32
C ARG A 28 -3.33 -7.83 -2.16
N TYR A 29 -3.16 -7.99 -3.47
CA TYR A 29 -4.20 -8.58 -4.30
C TYR A 29 -4.57 -9.98 -3.79
N GLY A 30 -5.87 -10.22 -3.60
CA GLY A 30 -6.39 -11.46 -3.01
C GLY A 30 -6.36 -11.54 -1.48
N ALA A 31 -5.86 -10.51 -0.78
CA ALA A 31 -5.91 -10.46 0.69
C ALA A 31 -7.17 -9.72 1.18
N GLU A 32 -7.82 -10.31 2.19
CA GLU A 32 -8.97 -9.72 2.88
C GLU A 32 -8.53 -8.64 3.89
N GLN A 33 -7.33 -8.79 4.47
CA GLN A 33 -6.78 -7.84 5.43
C GLN A 33 -5.81 -6.86 4.76
N PRO A 34 -5.83 -5.58 5.15
CA PRO A 34 -4.87 -4.60 4.67
C PRO A 34 -3.49 -4.88 5.25
N LEU A 35 -2.47 -4.77 4.40
CA LEU A 35 -1.07 -4.86 4.79
C LEU A 35 -0.61 -3.61 5.54
N MET A 36 -1.15 -2.46 5.16
CA MET A 36 -0.81 -1.16 5.73
C MET A 36 -2.05 -0.29 5.76
N ARG A 37 -2.21 0.50 6.82
CA ARG A 37 -3.30 1.46 6.99
C ARG A 37 -2.70 2.83 7.23
N SER A 38 -3.35 3.85 6.71
CA SER A 38 -3.00 5.22 7.04
C SER A 38 -3.27 5.50 8.51
N THR A 39 -2.30 6.10 9.18
CA THR A 39 -2.46 6.66 10.53
C THR A 39 -2.93 8.12 10.48
N ALA A 40 -2.80 8.77 9.31
CA ALA A 40 -3.20 10.15 9.09
C ALA A 40 -4.61 10.22 8.49
N MET A 41 -5.32 11.28 8.86
CA MET A 41 -6.66 11.60 8.38
C MET A 41 -6.57 12.82 7.45
N PHE A 42 -7.13 12.71 6.25
CA PHE A 42 -7.01 13.72 5.19
C PHE A 42 -8.35 14.44 4.97
N SER A 43 -8.30 15.74 4.69
CA SER A 43 -9.51 16.51 4.43
C SER A 43 -10.06 16.28 3.02
N LYS A 44 -9.22 15.83 2.07
CA LYS A 44 -9.61 15.54 0.69
C LYS A 44 -9.26 14.11 0.30
N ARG A 45 -10.13 13.49 -0.51
CA ARG A 45 -9.88 12.17 -1.10
C ARG A 45 -8.57 12.12 -1.89
N SER A 46 -8.30 13.14 -2.71
CA SER A 46 -7.09 13.19 -3.56
C SER A 46 -5.80 13.19 -2.73
N GLU A 47 -5.81 13.80 -1.55
CA GLU A 47 -4.65 13.80 -0.65
C GLU A 47 -4.42 12.41 -0.04
N ALA A 48 -5.50 11.74 0.40
CA ALA A 48 -5.41 10.36 0.87
C ALA A 48 -4.98 9.39 -0.25
N GLU A 49 -5.45 9.60 -1.48
CA GLU A 49 -5.05 8.80 -2.64
C GLU A 49 -3.57 8.98 -2.97
N ALA A 50 -3.08 10.22 -3.06
CA ALA A 50 -1.68 10.51 -3.32
C ALA A 50 -0.76 9.86 -2.27
N ALA A 51 -1.04 10.08 -0.98
CA ALA A 51 -0.28 9.49 0.11
C ALA A 51 -0.33 7.94 0.10
N GLY A 52 -1.49 7.35 -0.24
CA GLY A 52 -1.63 5.90 -0.37
C GLY A 52 -0.83 5.34 -1.55
N GLN A 53 -0.78 6.04 -2.68
CA GLN A 53 0.02 5.64 -3.85
C GLN A 53 1.52 5.68 -3.54
N GLU A 54 1.98 6.71 -2.84
CA GLU A 54 3.37 6.82 -2.37
C GLU A 54 3.75 5.64 -1.48
N ALA A 55 2.87 5.28 -0.52
CA ALA A 55 3.09 4.12 0.34
C ALA A 55 3.16 2.79 -0.45
N VAL A 56 2.35 2.63 -1.50
CA VAL A 56 2.45 1.45 -2.39
C VAL A 56 3.76 1.43 -3.18
N ALA A 57 4.21 2.58 -3.66
CA ALA A 57 5.48 2.68 -4.38
C ALA A 57 6.64 2.29 -3.47
N ASP A 58 6.65 2.76 -2.22
CA ASP A 58 7.65 2.40 -1.23
C ASP A 58 7.62 0.89 -0.89
N LEU A 59 6.43 0.32 -0.67
CA LEU A 59 6.27 -1.12 -0.45
C LEU A 59 6.81 -1.97 -1.61
N ARG A 60 6.60 -1.52 -2.86
CA ARG A 60 7.16 -2.20 -4.04
C ARG A 60 8.68 -2.13 -4.06
N LEU A 61 9.24 -0.95 -3.80
CA LEU A 61 10.70 -0.75 -3.77
C LEU A 61 11.36 -1.55 -2.65
N SER A 62 10.74 -1.57 -1.46
CA SER A 62 11.22 -2.33 -0.31
C SER A 62 11.26 -3.83 -0.60
N LYS A 63 10.18 -4.39 -1.16
CA LYS A 63 10.13 -5.81 -1.54
C LYS A 63 11.15 -6.18 -2.62
N GLN A 64 11.35 -5.32 -3.62
CA GLN A 64 12.40 -5.53 -4.62
C GLN A 64 13.81 -5.51 -4.01
N ARG A 65 14.05 -4.65 -3.01
CA ARG A 65 15.33 -4.60 -2.30
C ARG A 65 15.55 -5.86 -1.47
N GLU A 66 14.54 -6.33 -0.74
CA GLU A 66 14.58 -7.61 -0.01
C GLU A 66 14.92 -8.77 -0.96
N GLU A 67 14.20 -8.92 -2.07
CA GLU A 67 14.46 -9.97 -3.07
C GLU A 67 15.89 -9.90 -3.63
N ARG A 68 16.42 -8.69 -3.88
CA ARG A 68 17.81 -8.52 -4.32
C ARG A 68 18.83 -8.87 -3.24
N GLN A 69 18.58 -8.53 -1.98
CA GLN A 69 19.47 -8.87 -0.87
C GLN A 69 19.49 -10.39 -0.62
N GLU A 70 18.33 -11.05 -0.64
CA GLU A 70 18.24 -12.51 -0.49
C GLU A 70 18.94 -13.26 -1.62
N LEU A 71 18.91 -12.74 -2.86
CA LEU A 71 19.66 -13.30 -3.98
C LEU A 71 21.17 -13.14 -3.81
N GLN A 72 21.65 -12.02 -3.27
CA GLN A 72 23.08 -11.81 -3.01
C GLN A 72 23.61 -12.64 -1.83
N ALA A 73 22.80 -12.87 -0.80
CA ALA A 73 23.20 -13.67 0.37
C ALA A 73 23.26 -15.18 0.11
N ARG A 74 22.81 -15.65 -1.06
CA ARG A 74 22.80 -17.07 -1.46
C ARG A 74 23.97 -17.44 -2.41
N ILE A 75 24.84 -16.48 -2.75
CA ILE A 75 26.07 -16.66 -3.53
C ILE A 75 27.26 -16.56 -2.58
#